data_AF-A0A8H3UNL6-F1
#
_entry.id   AF-A0A8H3UNL6-F1
#
_cell.length_a   1.000
_cell.length_b   1.000
_cell.length_c   1.000
_cell.angle_alpha   90.00
_cell.angle_beta   90.00
_cell.angle_gamma   90.00
#
_symmetry.space_group_name_H-M   'P 1'
#
loop_
_entity.id
_entity.type
_entity.pdbx_description
1 polymer ?
#
loop_
_entity_poly.entity_id
_entity_poly.type
_entity_poly.pdbx_seq_one_letter_code
_entity_poly.pdbx_strand_id
1 'polypeptide(L)'
;MDENSQSSATHHIAEMIAYLGLPPLDYIQRSEITKRVFDEEGRWKAAGGTVVPLISLEESMSDLDGDSKEQFLYFIRSMLKWLPEERQQACALLKDPWIVKAVP
;
A
#
# COMPACT_ATOMS: atom_id res chain seq x y z
N MET A 1 -5.53 -13.77 17.19
CA MET A 1 -4.49 -14.42 16.37
C MET A 1 -4.97 -15.83 16.12
N ASP A 2 -5.06 -16.26 14.87
CA ASP A 2 -5.46 -17.62 14.50
C ASP A 2 -4.22 -18.47 14.14
N GLU A 3 -4.29 -19.76 14.44
CA GLU A 3 -3.17 -20.71 14.44
C GLU A 3 -2.61 -21.03 13.04
N ASN A 4 -3.10 -20.40 11.97
CA ASN A 4 -2.75 -20.75 10.59
C ASN A 4 -1.99 -19.65 9.81
N SER A 5 -1.76 -18.45 10.39
CA SER A 5 -1.02 -17.30 9.80
C SER A 5 -1.43 -16.81 8.40
N GLN A 6 -2.29 -17.52 7.67
CA GLN A 6 -2.73 -17.20 6.31
C GLN A 6 -3.84 -16.13 6.30
N SER A 7 -4.69 -16.12 7.33
CA SER A 7 -5.74 -15.10 7.48
C SER A 7 -5.14 -13.71 7.62
N SER A 8 -4.10 -13.54 8.44
CA SER A 8 -3.41 -12.25 8.63
C SER A 8 -2.79 -11.72 7.32
N ALA A 9 -2.10 -12.57 6.55
CA ALA A 9 -1.49 -12.15 5.28
C ALA A 9 -2.55 -11.67 4.26
N THR A 10 -3.67 -12.39 4.13
CA THR A 10 -4.77 -11.99 3.24
C THR A 10 -5.40 -10.67 3.68
N HIS A 11 -5.62 -10.47 4.98
CA HIS A 11 -6.15 -9.20 5.49
C HIS A 11 -5.21 -8.03 5.22
N HIS A 12 -3.90 -8.20 5.43
CA HIS A 12 -2.92 -7.16 5.12
C HIS A 12 -2.85 -6.84 3.62
N ILE A 13 -2.95 -7.84 2.74
CA ILE A 13 -3.00 -7.59 1.29
C ILE A 13 -4.29 -6.85 0.91
N ALA A 14 -5.44 -7.22 1.50
CA ALA A 14 -6.70 -6.51 1.27
C ALA A 14 -6.62 -5.04 1.69
N GLU A 15 -6.00 -4.75 2.83
CA GLU A 15 -5.75 -3.39 3.31
C GLU A 15 -4.78 -2.64 2.39
N MET A 16 -3.71 -3.28 1.91
CA MET A 16 -2.82 -2.69 0.91
C MET A 16 -3.56 -2.35 -0.39
N ILE A 17 -4.50 -3.19 -0.85
CA ILE A 17 -5.33 -2.89 -2.03
C ILE A 17 -6.17 -1.63 -1.79
N ALA A 18 -6.74 -1.45 -0.60
CA ALA A 18 -7.52 -0.26 -0.29
C ALA A 18 -6.67 1.02 -0.40
N TYR A 19 -5.43 0.98 0.10
CA TYR A 19 -4.53 2.15 0.05
C TYR A 19 -3.85 2.38 -1.31
N LEU A 20 -3.46 1.32 -2.01
CA LEU A 20 -2.57 1.39 -3.18
C LEU A 20 -3.27 1.06 -4.50
N GLY A 21 -4.52 0.60 -4.45
CA GLY A 21 -5.18 -0.04 -5.58
C GLY A 21 -4.66 -1.46 -5.83
N LEU A 22 -5.17 -2.10 -6.88
CA LEU A 22 -4.75 -3.46 -7.25
C LEU A 22 -3.26 -3.50 -7.65
N PRO A 23 -2.51 -4.54 -7.24
CA PRO A 23 -1.13 -4.71 -7.64
C PRO A 23 -0.98 -4.99 -9.15
N PRO A 24 0.18 -4.64 -9.75
CA PRO A 24 0.50 -5.06 -11.10
C PRO A 24 0.69 -6.59 -11.18
N LEU A 25 0.46 -7.18 -12.36
CA LEU A 25 0.61 -8.63 -12.57
C LEU A 25 2.01 -9.15 -12.23
N ASP A 26 3.05 -8.38 -12.53
CA ASP A 26 4.43 -8.73 -12.17
C ASP A 26 4.58 -8.95 -10.65
N TYR A 27 3.97 -8.11 -9.81
CA TYR A 27 3.95 -8.33 -8.36
C TYR A 27 3.26 -9.63 -7.99
N ILE A 28 2.10 -9.92 -8.60
CA ILE A 28 1.28 -11.10 -8.29
C ILE A 28 2.03 -12.39 -8.62
N GLN A 29 2.82 -12.39 -9.69
CA GLN A 29 3.54 -13.58 -10.18
C GLN A 29 4.77 -13.94 -9.33
N ARG A 30 5.31 -12.99 -8.54
CA ARG A 30 6.55 -13.16 -7.76
C ARG A 30 6.41 -14.07 -6.53
N SER A 31 5.19 -14.40 -6.07
CA SER A 31 4.99 -15.17 -4.83
C SER A 31 3.84 -16.18 -4.93
N GLU A 32 3.99 -17.31 -4.24
CA GLU A 32 2.91 -18.29 -4.07
C GLU A 32 1.79 -17.76 -3.16
N ILE A 33 2.08 -16.79 -2.28
CA ILE A 33 1.06 -16.19 -1.40
C ILE A 33 0.10 -15.33 -2.21
N THR A 34 0.61 -14.50 -3.12
CA THR A 34 -0.20 -13.64 -3.99
C THR A 34 -1.06 -14.46 -4.95
N LYS A 35 -0.56 -15.58 -5.48
CA LYS A 35 -1.35 -16.52 -6.29
C LYS A 35 -2.51 -17.17 -5.52
N ARG A 36 -2.50 -17.20 -4.19
CA ARG A 36 -3.64 -17.70 -3.39
C ARG A 36 -4.78 -16.69 -3.31
N VAL A 37 -4.49 -15.40 -3.43
CA VAL A 37 -5.45 -14.31 -3.18
C VAL A 37 -5.85 -13.54 -4.46
N PHE A 38 -5.09 -13.67 -5.55
CA PHE A 38 -5.43 -13.14 -6.88
C PHE A 38 -5.63 -14.25 -7.92
N ASP A 39 -6.48 -14.01 -8.93
CA ASP A 39 -6.61 -14.89 -10.11
C ASP A 39 -5.55 -14.57 -11.18
N GLU A 40 -5.56 -15.33 -12.29
CA GLU A 40 -4.57 -15.20 -13.36
C GLU A 40 -4.66 -13.86 -14.10
N GLU A 41 -5.83 -13.21 -14.06
CA GLU A 41 -6.07 -11.87 -14.60
C GLU A 41 -5.77 -10.76 -13.58
N GLY A 42 -5.31 -11.10 -12.37
CA GLY A 42 -4.92 -10.16 -11.32
C GLY A 42 -6.09 -9.60 -10.50
N ARG A 43 -7.28 -10.22 -10.57
CA ARG A 43 -8.44 -9.83 -9.77
C ARG A 43 -8.39 -10.47 -8.39
N TRP A 44 -8.87 -9.75 -7.38
CA TRP A 44 -8.97 -10.22 -6.01
C TRP A 44 -10.00 -11.35 -5.87
N LYS A 45 -9.59 -12.48 -5.27
CA LYS A 45 -10.44 -13.68 -5.13
C LYS A 45 -11.28 -13.72 -3.86
N ALA A 46 -11.23 -12.69 -3.00
CA ALA A 46 -11.88 -12.70 -1.68
C ALA A 46 -11.56 -13.96 -0.87
N ALA A 47 -10.29 -14.39 -0.90
CA ALA A 47 -9.84 -15.60 -0.24
C ALA A 47 -10.22 -15.58 1.25
N GLY A 48 -10.90 -16.63 1.73
CA GLY A 48 -11.34 -16.72 3.14
C GLY A 48 -12.46 -15.76 3.53
N GLY A 49 -13.19 -15.16 2.58
CA GLY A 49 -14.26 -14.20 2.86
C GLY A 49 -13.77 -12.79 3.20
N THR A 50 -12.47 -12.52 3.05
CA THR A 50 -11.89 -11.20 3.30
C THR A 50 -12.29 -10.22 2.19
N VAL A 51 -12.89 -9.11 2.61
CA VAL A 51 -13.24 -7.97 1.76
C VAL A 51 -12.16 -6.90 1.82
N VAL A 52 -11.96 -6.20 0.71
CA VAL A 52 -11.13 -4.99 0.70
C VAL A 52 -11.87 -3.91 1.50
N PRO A 53 -11.26 -3.34 2.55
CA PRO A 53 -11.92 -2.30 3.32
C PRO A 53 -12.11 -1.03 2.48
N LEU A 54 -13.18 -0.28 2.76
CA LEU A 54 -13.45 1.01 2.13
C LEU A 54 -12.71 2.11 2.91
N ILE A 55 -11.39 2.18 2.71
CA ILE A 55 -10.50 3.16 3.32
C ILE A 55 -9.56 3.75 2.27
N SER A 56 -9.06 4.95 2.52
CA SER A 56 -8.09 5.63 1.66
C SER A 56 -6.97 6.28 2.46
N LEU A 57 -5.84 6.56 1.81
CA LEU A 57 -4.75 7.31 2.43
C LEU A 57 -5.21 8.71 2.81
N GLU A 58 -6.01 9.35 1.96
CA GLU A 58 -6.59 10.67 2.17
C GLU A 58 -7.42 10.74 3.45
N GLU A 59 -8.31 9.77 3.68
CA GLU A 59 -9.16 9.74 4.87
C GLU A 59 -8.37 9.39 6.13
N SER A 60 -7.32 8.57 6.01
CA SER A 60 -6.46 8.21 7.15
C SER A 60 -5.61 9.37 7.68
N MET A 61 -5.41 10.42 6.87
CA MET A 61 -4.60 11.59 7.22
C MET A 61 -5.53 12.75 7.61
N SER A 62 -6.17 12.63 8.78
CA SER A 62 -7.10 13.64 9.31
C SER A 62 -6.43 14.89 9.85
N ASP A 63 -5.17 14.77 10.28
CA ASP A 63 -4.47 15.84 11.01
C ASP A 63 -3.77 16.85 10.09
N LEU A 64 -3.84 16.64 8.78
CA LEU A 64 -3.29 17.54 7.76
C LEU A 64 -4.40 18.03 6.85
N ASP A 65 -4.27 19.27 6.39
CA ASP A 65 -5.17 19.90 5.42
C ASP A 65 -4.37 20.67 4.34
N GLY A 66 -5.10 21.09 3.30
CA GLY A 66 -4.58 21.88 2.18
C GLY A 66 -3.26 21.36 1.59
N ASP A 67 -2.36 22.29 1.28
CA ASP A 67 -1.07 22.03 0.65
C ASP A 67 -0.18 21.07 1.46
N SER A 68 -0.27 21.10 2.79
CA SER A 68 0.51 20.23 3.67
C SER A 68 0.09 18.77 3.51
N LYS A 69 -1.22 18.51 3.41
CA LYS A 69 -1.77 17.18 3.16
C LYS A 69 -1.37 16.69 1.76
N GLU A 70 -1.48 17.54 0.75
CA GLU A 70 -1.10 17.17 -0.62
C GLU A 70 0.38 16.79 -0.73
N GLN A 71 1.27 17.57 -0.11
CA GLN A 71 2.71 17.30 -0.08
C GLN A 71 3.01 15.99 0.67
N PHE A 72 2.36 15.75 1.80
CA PHE A 72 2.54 14.49 2.55
C PHE A 72 2.05 13.27 1.77
N LEU A 73 0.88 13.38 1.12
CA LEU A 73 0.33 12.30 0.29
C LEU A 73 1.28 11.99 -0.88
N TYR A 74 1.85 13.01 -1.53
CA TYR A 74 2.86 12.81 -2.56
C TYR A 74 4.08 12.06 -2.01
N PHE A 75 4.60 12.51 -0.87
CA PHE A 75 5.74 11.89 -0.19
C PHE A 75 5.48 10.41 0.15
N ILE A 76 4.36 10.10 0.84
CA ILE A 76 4.01 8.73 1.24
C ILE A 76 3.80 7.83 0.02
N ARG A 77 3.17 8.33 -1.05
CA ARG A 77 2.97 7.59 -2.30
C ARG A 77 4.27 7.27 -3.04
N SER A 78 5.34 8.02 -2.81
CA SER A 78 6.66 7.69 -3.35
C SER A 78 7.29 6.47 -2.64
N MET A 79 6.91 6.22 -1.38
CA MET A 79 7.40 5.10 -0.58
C MET A 79 6.52 3.86 -0.69
N LEU A 80 5.20 4.04 -0.69
CA LEU A 80 4.23 2.95 -0.72
C LEU A 80 3.96 2.53 -2.17
N LYS A 81 4.78 1.61 -2.66
CA LYS A 81 4.61 0.94 -3.96
C LYS A 81 4.57 -0.57 -3.79
N TRP A 82 3.76 -1.22 -4.64
CA TRP A 82 3.71 -2.68 -4.75
C TRP A 82 5.07 -3.25 -5.13
N LEU A 83 5.66 -2.74 -6.21
CA LEU A 83 6.99 -3.14 -6.64
C LEU A 83 8.05 -2.43 -5.80
N PRO A 84 8.95 -3.16 -5.13
CA PRO A 84 10.03 -2.56 -4.36
C PRO A 84 10.92 -1.63 -5.20
N GLU A 85 11.09 -1.94 -6.48
CA GLU A 85 11.95 -1.19 -7.39
C GLU A 85 11.39 0.19 -7.77
N GLU A 86 10.08 0.39 -7.61
CA GLU A 86 9.42 1.68 -7.84
C GLU A 86 9.46 2.59 -6.60
N ARG A 87 9.89 2.07 -5.45
CA ARG A 87 9.97 2.86 -4.21
C ARG A 87 11.13 3.83 -4.30
N GLN A 88 10.88 5.06 -3.88
CA GLN A 88 11.91 6.07 -3.82
C GLN A 88 12.96 5.69 -2.77
N GLN A 89 14.24 5.91 -3.11
CA GLN A 89 15.35 5.59 -2.22
C GLN A 89 15.38 6.51 -0.99
N ALA A 90 15.81 5.99 0.15
CA ALA A 90 15.93 6.74 1.40
C ALA A 90 16.72 8.06 1.25
N CYS A 91 17.82 8.05 0.49
CA CYS A 91 18.63 9.25 0.24
C CYS A 91 17.89 10.34 -0.56
N ALA A 92 16.94 9.96 -1.40
CA ALA A 92 16.09 10.89 -2.14
C ALA A 92 14.91 11.36 -1.28
N LEU A 93 14.33 10.47 -0.47
CA LEU A 93 13.26 10.81 0.50
C LEU A 93 13.72 11.85 1.52
N LEU A 94 14.97 11.78 2.00
CA LEU A 94 15.55 12.78 2.89
C LEU A 94 15.62 14.20 2.29
N LYS A 95 15.53 14.31 0.96
CA LYS A 95 15.56 15.58 0.23
C LYS A 95 14.16 16.02 -0.22
N ASP A 96 13.12 15.25 0.11
CA ASP A 96 11.76 15.58 -0.28
C ASP A 96 11.32 16.91 0.34
N PRO A 97 10.64 17.80 -0.41
CA PRO A 97 10.20 19.09 0.11
C PRO A 97 9.34 18.98 1.38
N TRP A 98 8.55 17.91 1.55
CA TRP A 98 7.76 17.70 2.75
C TRP A 98 8.65 17.45 3.97
N ILE A 99 9.68 16.59 3.84
CA ILE A 99 10.65 16.32 4.92
C ILE A 99 11.48 17.55 5.25
N VAL A 100 12.02 18.24 4.24
CA VAL A 100 12.89 19.41 4.45
C VAL A 100 12.15 20.57 5.12
N LYS A 101 10.84 20.73 4.89
CA LYS A 101 10.02 21.73 5.59
C LYS A 101 9.61 21.29 7.00
N ALA A 102 9.49 19.99 7.25
CA ALA A 102 9.07 19.44 8.54
C ALA A 102 10.20 19.42 9.58
N VAL A 103 11.46 19.46 9.14
CA VAL A 103 12.65 19.53 10.01
C VAL A 103 13.05 21.00 10.19
N PRO A 104 12.91 21.59 11.39
CA PRO A 104 13.38 22.95 11.68
C PRO A 104 14.92 23.07 11.71
#